data_AF-A0A9E3LLT8-F1
#
_entry.id   AF-A0A9E3LLT8-F1
#
_cell.length_a   1.000
_cell.length_b   1.000
_cell.length_c   1.000
_cell.angle_alpha   90.00
_cell.angle_beta   90.00
_cell.angle_gamma   90.00
#
_symmetry.space_group_name_H-M   'P 1'
#
loop_
_entity.id
_entity.type
_entity.pdbx_description
1 polymer ?
#
loop_
_entity_poly.entity_id
_entity_poly.type
_entity_poly.pdbx_seq_one_letter_code
_entity_poly.pdbx_strand_id
1 'polypeptide(L)'
;MRRPLPVLLATVATLLAGAVPAVAHGSFWDDDGNTHEANIEAVADDGVTAGCNELQDRYCPRTHVSRAQMATFLQRALDLPPAEQDHFSDDDGAAHEDAINAVAEADITRGCAEDRFCPDAPVLRDQMASFIARGLDLPPSDSDHFSDDDGSEHEANIDALADRGITTGCDAEGTRYCPRREVHRDAMASFLARALGLEAPDPTTGHERVITYSLGTEGAPDRGSVAVFSTRVHQALHGDGGWSIQDRILYRFVEEGSDVNIWLTDDDAVGDRHAVCSDDWSCTVGDDIYINDENFANPPAHWQDRDVSDYQRYVINHEAGHFLNFDQRSHYNDPAWCAPDGRAPVMMQQSKPSVMDGNGCVPNVWPLGFERDCVEEAWLPDTTTQSEECPE
;
A
#
# COMPACT_ATOMS: atom_id res chain seq x y z
N MET A 1 11.92 -52.25 17.87
CA MET A 1 11.35 -52.02 19.23
C MET A 1 10.74 -50.62 19.23
N ARG A 2 9.41 -50.51 19.29
CA ARG A 2 8.71 -49.22 19.25
C ARG A 2 8.83 -48.54 20.63
N ARG A 3 9.39 -47.33 20.68
CA ARG A 3 9.35 -46.46 21.87
C ARG A 3 7.96 -45.83 21.98
N PRO A 4 7.40 -45.67 23.19
CA PRO A 4 6.09 -45.03 23.37
C PRO A 4 6.20 -43.51 23.15
N LEU A 5 5.19 -42.91 22.51
CA LEU A 5 5.05 -41.46 22.42
C LEU A 5 4.83 -40.87 23.83
N PRO A 6 5.47 -39.74 24.18
CA PRO A 6 5.14 -39.01 25.39
C PRO A 6 3.77 -38.35 25.23
N VAL A 7 2.91 -38.48 26.24
CA VAL A 7 1.68 -37.70 26.37
C VAL A 7 2.11 -36.28 26.73
N LEU A 8 2.07 -35.37 25.76
CA LEU A 8 2.18 -33.94 26.02
C LEU A 8 0.88 -33.48 26.69
N LEU A 9 0.98 -32.95 27.91
CA LEU A 9 -0.09 -32.11 28.46
C LEU A 9 -0.15 -30.83 27.63
N ALA A 10 -1.22 -30.65 26.86
CA ALA A 10 -1.52 -29.39 26.21
C ALA A 10 -1.96 -28.36 27.26
N THR A 11 -1.04 -27.52 27.71
CA THR A 11 -1.38 -26.22 28.29
C THR A 11 -1.97 -25.38 27.18
N VAL A 12 -3.29 -25.17 27.21
CA VAL A 12 -3.96 -24.17 26.37
C VAL A 12 -3.51 -22.80 26.88
N ALA A 13 -2.45 -22.27 26.26
CA ALA A 13 -2.15 -20.86 26.33
C ALA A 13 -3.19 -20.16 25.45
N THR A 14 -4.14 -19.47 26.07
CA THR A 14 -5.01 -18.53 25.36
C THR A 14 -4.11 -17.40 24.86
N LEU A 15 -3.64 -17.53 23.62
CA LEU A 15 -3.15 -16.39 22.85
C LEU A 15 -4.35 -15.46 22.71
N LEU A 16 -4.35 -14.38 23.47
CA LEU A 16 -5.05 -13.18 23.06
C LEU A 16 -4.31 -12.70 21.82
N ALA A 17 -4.71 -13.18 20.65
CA ALA A 17 -4.48 -12.46 19.41
C ALA A 17 -5.17 -11.11 19.64
N GLY A 18 -4.37 -10.08 19.95
CA GLY A 18 -4.83 -8.73 19.70
C GLY A 18 -5.13 -8.72 18.21
N ALA A 19 -6.40 -8.60 17.84
CA ALA A 19 -6.74 -8.28 16.48
C ALA A 19 -5.95 -7.00 16.15
N VAL A 20 -4.94 -7.14 15.30
CA VAL A 20 -4.40 -5.97 14.62
C VAL A 20 -5.63 -5.40 13.92
N PRO A 21 -6.05 -4.15 14.21
CA PRO A 21 -7.15 -3.57 13.48
C PRO A 21 -6.78 -3.70 12.00
N ALA A 22 -7.62 -4.38 11.22
CA ALA A 22 -7.48 -4.40 9.78
C ALA A 22 -7.43 -2.93 9.38
N VAL A 23 -6.27 -2.53 8.88
CA VAL A 23 -6.14 -1.21 8.27
C VAL A 23 -7.18 -1.25 7.15
N ALA A 24 -8.14 -0.34 7.23
CA ALA A 24 -9.27 -0.38 6.32
C ALA A 24 -8.91 0.17 4.93
N HIS A 25 -7.66 0.62 4.75
CA HIS A 25 -6.96 0.65 3.49
C HIS A 25 -5.96 -0.51 3.49
N GLY A 26 -5.71 -1.13 2.33
CA GLY A 26 -4.72 -2.20 2.23
C GLY A 26 -3.38 -1.84 2.86
N SER A 27 -2.57 -2.87 3.16
CA SER A 27 -1.22 -2.77 3.71
C SER A 27 -0.32 -1.87 2.88
N PHE A 28 -0.61 -1.75 1.58
CA PHE A 28 0.12 -0.90 0.65
C PHE A 28 -0.87 0.01 -0.08
N TRP A 29 -0.40 1.19 -0.47
CA TRP A 29 -1.24 2.12 -1.25
C TRP A 29 -0.92 2.04 -2.75
N ASP A 30 0.27 1.56 -3.12
CA ASP A 30 0.72 1.54 -4.54
C ASP A 30 0.26 0.29 -5.31
N ASP A 31 -0.56 -0.54 -4.68
CA ASP A 31 -1.32 -1.63 -5.28
C ASP A 31 -2.84 -1.39 -5.32
N ASP A 32 -3.34 -0.29 -4.75
CA ASP A 32 -4.71 0.18 -4.96
C ASP A 32 -5.07 0.16 -6.45
N GLY A 33 -6.17 -0.52 -6.79
CA GLY A 33 -6.63 -0.63 -8.18
C GLY A 33 -5.92 -1.72 -8.99
N ASN A 34 -4.90 -2.37 -8.44
CA ASN A 34 -4.25 -3.50 -9.08
C ASN A 34 -5.20 -4.71 -9.11
N THR A 35 -5.23 -5.43 -10.23
CA THR A 35 -6.03 -6.66 -10.34
C THR A 35 -5.62 -7.76 -9.34
N HIS A 36 -4.44 -7.64 -8.73
CA HIS A 36 -3.89 -8.58 -7.76
C HIS A 36 -4.01 -8.10 -6.31
N GLU A 37 -4.52 -6.89 -6.05
CA GLU A 37 -4.60 -6.22 -4.73
C GLU A 37 -5.12 -7.14 -3.62
N ALA A 38 -6.29 -7.76 -3.80
CA ALA A 38 -6.85 -8.70 -2.81
C ALA A 38 -5.89 -9.86 -2.44
N ASN A 39 -5.10 -10.36 -3.40
CA ASN A 39 -4.12 -11.40 -3.12
C ASN A 39 -2.85 -10.84 -2.50
N ILE A 40 -2.46 -9.60 -2.83
CA ILE A 40 -1.34 -8.89 -2.21
C ILE A 40 -1.62 -8.72 -0.72
N GLU A 41 -2.81 -8.26 -0.37
CA GLU A 41 -3.26 -8.12 1.01
C GLU A 41 -3.28 -9.45 1.74
N ALA A 42 -3.84 -10.50 1.12
CA ALA A 42 -3.87 -11.82 1.73
C ALA A 42 -2.47 -12.35 2.08
N VAL A 43 -1.49 -12.21 1.18
CA VAL A 43 -0.11 -12.66 1.46
C VAL A 43 0.65 -11.73 2.40
N ALA A 44 0.23 -10.47 2.54
CA ALA A 44 0.78 -9.54 3.52
C ALA A 44 0.27 -9.85 4.93
N ASP A 45 -1.03 -10.09 5.06
CA ASP A 45 -1.70 -10.50 6.30
C ASP A 45 -1.14 -11.83 6.83
N ASP A 46 -0.82 -12.77 5.94
CA ASP A 46 -0.18 -14.05 6.29
C ASP A 46 1.33 -13.89 6.60
N GLY A 47 1.90 -12.70 6.40
CA GLY A 47 3.31 -12.40 6.69
C GLY A 47 4.30 -12.92 5.65
N VAL A 48 3.82 -13.39 4.49
CA VAL A 48 4.65 -13.91 3.40
C VAL A 48 5.44 -12.79 2.72
N THR A 49 4.78 -11.66 2.48
CA THR A 49 5.39 -10.49 1.85
C THR A 49 5.54 -9.31 2.82
N ALA A 50 6.40 -8.37 2.45
CA ALA A 50 6.51 -7.07 3.08
C ALA A 50 6.68 -6.00 1.99
N GLY A 51 6.55 -4.72 2.37
CA GLY A 51 6.79 -3.59 1.47
C GLY A 51 8.23 -3.49 0.96
N CYS A 52 8.42 -2.69 -0.08
CA CYS A 52 9.66 -2.50 -0.83
C CYS A 52 10.45 -1.23 -0.44
N ASN A 53 9.95 -0.44 0.51
CA ASN A 53 10.54 0.82 0.95
C ASN A 53 10.70 0.85 2.48
N GLU A 54 11.45 1.83 3.01
CA GLU A 54 11.78 1.91 4.44
C GLU A 54 10.55 1.98 5.36
N LEU A 55 9.45 2.58 4.88
CA LEU A 55 8.20 2.68 5.62
C LEU A 55 7.34 1.42 5.52
N GLN A 56 7.73 0.48 4.63
CA GLN A 56 7.01 -0.76 4.35
C GLN A 56 5.56 -0.55 3.86
N ASP A 57 5.22 0.65 3.39
CA ASP A 57 3.88 1.07 2.95
C ASP A 57 3.71 1.04 1.42
N ARG A 58 4.75 0.60 0.68
CA ARG A 58 4.70 0.36 -0.77
C ARG A 58 4.94 -1.10 -1.08
N TYR A 59 4.15 -1.68 -1.96
CA TYR A 59 4.32 -3.03 -2.48
C TYR A 59 5.30 -3.10 -3.66
N CYS A 60 5.36 -2.07 -4.50
CA CYS A 60 6.08 -2.08 -5.79
C CYS A 60 5.61 -3.20 -6.76
N PRO A 61 4.32 -3.23 -7.15
CA PRO A 61 3.70 -4.37 -7.84
C PRO A 61 4.37 -4.78 -9.17
N ARG A 62 4.88 -3.80 -9.93
CA ARG A 62 5.50 -4.02 -11.25
C ARG A 62 6.96 -4.44 -11.21
N THR A 63 7.57 -4.56 -10.03
CA THR A 63 8.96 -5.01 -9.92
C THR A 63 9.04 -6.52 -10.17
N HIS A 64 10.10 -6.96 -10.85
CA HIS A 64 10.36 -8.39 -11.03
C HIS A 64 10.81 -9.02 -9.71
N VAL A 65 10.33 -10.23 -9.43
CA VAL A 65 10.76 -10.99 -8.26
C VAL A 65 12.11 -11.65 -8.56
N SER A 66 13.13 -11.34 -7.76
CA SER A 66 14.41 -12.03 -7.84
C SER A 66 14.32 -13.44 -7.23
N ARG A 67 15.24 -14.33 -7.61
CA ARG A 67 15.33 -15.67 -7.01
C ARG A 67 15.50 -15.61 -5.50
N ALA A 68 16.27 -14.64 -5.00
CA ALA A 68 16.45 -14.41 -3.57
C ALA A 68 15.14 -14.03 -2.86
N GLN A 69 14.36 -13.12 -3.45
CA GLN A 69 13.05 -12.76 -2.92
C GLN A 69 12.08 -13.95 -2.92
N MET A 70 12.09 -14.76 -3.98
CA MET A 70 11.30 -15.99 -4.04
C MET A 70 11.65 -16.96 -2.89
N ALA A 71 12.94 -17.10 -2.56
CA ALA A 71 13.35 -17.93 -1.42
C ALA A 71 12.78 -17.39 -0.10
N THR A 72 12.84 -16.07 0.14
CA THR A 72 12.22 -15.46 1.32
C THR A 72 10.70 -15.65 1.38
N PHE A 73 10.00 -15.51 0.26
CA PHE A 73 8.56 -15.77 0.21
C PHE A 73 8.25 -17.22 0.59
N LEU A 74 8.94 -18.19 0.00
CA LEU A 74 8.72 -19.62 0.28
C LEU A 74 9.10 -20.00 1.71
N GLN A 75 10.21 -19.47 2.24
CA GLN A 75 10.62 -19.71 3.62
C GLN A 75 9.53 -19.26 4.60
N ARG A 76 8.98 -18.06 4.40
CA ARG A 76 7.91 -17.49 5.25
C ARG A 76 6.60 -18.25 5.07
N ALA A 77 6.17 -18.46 3.82
CA ALA A 77 4.94 -19.16 3.47
C ALA A 77 4.86 -20.59 4.02
N LEU A 78 6.01 -21.26 4.15
CA LEU A 78 6.09 -22.65 4.61
C LEU A 78 6.61 -22.78 6.05
N ASP A 79 6.89 -21.66 6.73
CA ASP A 79 7.51 -21.60 8.06
C ASP A 79 8.74 -22.52 8.17
N LEU A 80 9.63 -22.45 7.16
CA LEU A 80 10.80 -23.33 7.09
C LEU A 80 11.80 -22.99 8.20
N PRO A 81 12.36 -23.99 8.89
CA PRO A 81 13.42 -23.76 9.86
C PRO A 81 14.68 -23.21 9.17
N PRO A 82 15.55 -22.50 9.92
CA PRO A 82 16.88 -22.14 9.43
C PRO A 82 17.66 -23.39 9.02
N ALA A 83 18.44 -23.29 7.95
CA ALA A 83 19.32 -24.36 7.52
C ALA A 83 20.48 -24.58 8.50
N GLU A 84 21.00 -25.81 8.55
CA GLU A 84 22.16 -26.17 9.38
C GLU A 84 23.49 -25.94 8.65
N GLN A 85 23.45 -25.82 7.33
CA GLN A 85 24.61 -25.65 6.47
C GLN A 85 24.36 -24.58 5.41
N ASP A 86 25.45 -24.01 4.95
CA ASP A 86 25.47 -23.14 3.79
C ASP A 86 25.59 -24.00 2.51
N HIS A 87 24.70 -23.75 1.54
CA HIS A 87 24.55 -24.55 0.32
C HIS A 87 25.11 -23.86 -0.92
N PHE A 88 25.31 -22.55 -0.90
CA PHE A 88 25.75 -21.80 -2.08
C PHE A 88 26.80 -20.77 -1.69
N SER A 89 27.67 -20.42 -2.64
CA SER A 89 28.79 -19.50 -2.40
C SER A 89 28.54 -18.09 -2.95
N ASP A 90 27.46 -17.90 -3.70
CA ASP A 90 27.13 -16.63 -4.36
C ASP A 90 26.00 -15.84 -3.70
N ASP A 91 25.57 -16.26 -2.51
CA ASP A 91 24.63 -15.57 -1.61
C ASP A 91 25.25 -15.12 -0.28
N ASP A 92 26.53 -15.44 -0.03
CA ASP A 92 27.31 -14.99 1.13
C ASP A 92 27.13 -13.49 1.44
N GLY A 93 26.58 -13.19 2.62
CA GLY A 93 26.38 -11.83 3.12
C GLY A 93 25.21 -11.07 2.48
N ALA A 94 24.39 -11.74 1.67
CA ALA A 94 23.17 -11.16 1.10
C ALA A 94 22.03 -11.15 2.12
N ALA A 95 21.11 -10.20 1.98
CA ALA A 95 19.95 -10.05 2.89
C ALA A 95 19.00 -11.28 2.90
N HIS A 96 19.10 -12.17 1.92
CA HIS A 96 18.22 -13.32 1.74
C HIS A 96 18.94 -14.67 1.92
N GLU A 97 20.21 -14.67 2.35
CA GLU A 97 21.05 -15.88 2.50
C GLU A 97 20.36 -16.96 3.35
N ASP A 98 19.89 -16.60 4.56
CA ASP A 98 19.18 -17.54 5.46
C ASP A 98 17.99 -18.21 4.77
N ALA A 99 17.23 -17.45 3.98
CA ALA A 99 16.07 -17.96 3.27
C ALA A 99 16.46 -18.88 2.11
N ILE A 100 17.52 -18.53 1.38
CA ILE A 100 18.06 -19.32 0.28
C ILE A 100 18.53 -20.69 0.79
N ASN A 101 19.28 -20.69 1.90
CA ASN A 101 19.75 -21.91 2.53
C ASN A 101 18.59 -22.75 3.09
N ALA A 102 17.57 -22.13 3.71
CA ALA A 102 16.38 -22.84 4.20
C ALA A 102 15.60 -23.55 3.09
N VAL A 103 15.40 -22.90 1.93
CA VAL A 103 14.69 -23.55 0.80
C VAL A 103 15.55 -24.61 0.09
N ALA A 104 16.87 -24.55 0.22
CA ALA A 104 17.77 -25.59 -0.28
C ALA A 104 17.75 -26.83 0.63
N GLU A 105 17.82 -26.64 1.94
CA GLU A 105 17.70 -27.71 2.94
C GLU A 105 16.36 -28.46 2.82
N ALA A 106 15.30 -27.74 2.42
CA ALA A 106 13.98 -28.31 2.16
C ALA A 106 13.82 -28.95 0.77
N ASP A 107 14.89 -29.11 -0.02
CA ASP A 107 14.89 -29.67 -1.38
C ASP A 107 14.01 -28.92 -2.41
N ILE A 108 13.65 -27.65 -2.13
CA ILE A 108 12.81 -26.83 -3.01
C ILE A 108 13.63 -26.27 -4.18
N THR A 109 14.91 -25.96 -3.95
CA THR A 109 15.85 -25.48 -4.96
C THR A 109 17.07 -26.38 -5.08
N ARG A 110 17.70 -26.36 -6.27
CA ARG A 110 19.01 -26.98 -6.52
C ARG A 110 20.06 -25.97 -6.98
N GLY A 111 19.75 -24.67 -6.87
CA GLY A 111 20.56 -23.61 -7.44
C GLY A 111 20.42 -23.47 -8.96
N CYS A 112 21.24 -22.59 -9.54
CA CYS A 112 21.36 -22.37 -10.98
C CYS A 112 22.58 -23.11 -11.59
N ALA A 113 23.54 -23.49 -10.75
CA ALA A 113 24.71 -24.29 -11.08
C ALA A 113 25.24 -24.98 -9.81
N GLU A 114 26.27 -25.80 -9.95
CA GLU A 114 27.01 -26.35 -8.81
C GLU A 114 27.49 -25.22 -7.88
N ASP A 115 27.16 -25.32 -6.59
CA ASP A 115 27.47 -24.35 -5.52
C ASP A 115 27.03 -22.90 -5.77
N ARG A 116 26.03 -22.68 -6.64
CA ARG A 116 25.49 -21.35 -6.97
C ARG A 116 23.96 -21.27 -7.02
N PHE A 117 23.40 -20.24 -6.41
CA PHE A 117 21.97 -19.94 -6.40
C PHE A 117 21.54 -18.90 -7.46
N CYS A 118 22.43 -17.97 -7.83
CA CYS A 118 22.12 -16.80 -8.68
C CYS A 118 21.02 -15.88 -8.09
N PRO A 119 21.24 -15.25 -6.92
CA PRO A 119 20.19 -14.55 -6.15
C PRO A 119 19.52 -13.37 -6.87
N ASP A 120 20.29 -12.61 -7.66
CA ASP A 120 19.80 -11.39 -8.33
C ASP A 120 19.03 -11.66 -9.63
N ALA A 121 19.07 -12.89 -10.15
CA ALA A 121 18.38 -13.20 -11.40
C ALA A 121 16.86 -13.18 -11.19
N PRO A 122 16.07 -12.63 -12.14
CA PRO A 122 14.62 -12.68 -12.07
C PRO A 122 14.13 -14.12 -12.18
N VAL A 123 13.06 -14.44 -11.46
CA VAL A 123 12.38 -15.74 -11.57
C VAL A 123 11.52 -15.78 -12.82
N LEU A 124 11.75 -16.78 -13.67
CA LEU A 124 10.88 -17.10 -14.79
C LEU A 124 9.65 -17.89 -14.31
N ARG A 125 8.53 -17.77 -15.03
CA ARG A 125 7.27 -18.44 -14.67
C ARG A 125 7.39 -19.96 -14.56
N ASP A 126 8.18 -20.60 -15.43
CA ASP A 126 8.41 -22.05 -15.38
C ASP A 126 9.22 -22.48 -14.16
N GLN A 127 10.24 -21.71 -13.81
CA GLN A 127 11.01 -21.89 -12.58
C GLN A 127 10.13 -21.69 -11.35
N MET A 128 9.30 -20.65 -11.32
CA MET A 128 8.32 -20.40 -10.26
C MET A 128 7.41 -21.61 -10.06
N ALA A 129 6.90 -22.23 -11.13
CA ALA A 129 6.07 -23.43 -11.02
C ALA A 129 6.80 -24.56 -10.30
N SER A 130 8.08 -24.79 -10.62
CA SER A 130 8.87 -25.80 -9.95
C SER A 130 9.17 -25.47 -8.48
N PHE A 131 9.41 -24.19 -8.16
CA PHE A 131 9.56 -23.75 -6.77
C PHE A 131 8.28 -24.02 -5.96
N ILE A 132 7.12 -23.59 -6.46
CA ILE A 132 5.83 -23.77 -5.77
C ILE A 132 5.45 -25.25 -5.68
N ALA A 133 5.60 -26.02 -6.77
CA ALA A 133 5.26 -27.44 -6.79
C ALA A 133 6.08 -28.22 -5.76
N ARG A 134 7.40 -27.97 -5.67
CA ARG A 134 8.25 -28.64 -4.66
C ARG A 134 7.95 -28.16 -3.25
N GLY A 135 7.76 -26.85 -3.06
CA GLY A 135 7.41 -26.29 -1.75
C GLY A 135 6.12 -26.87 -1.16
N LEU A 136 5.15 -27.17 -2.03
CA LEU A 136 3.88 -27.80 -1.65
C LEU A 136 3.89 -29.34 -1.75
N ASP A 137 5.02 -29.96 -2.10
CA ASP A 137 5.13 -31.41 -2.38
C ASP A 137 4.05 -31.94 -3.34
N LEU A 138 3.78 -31.17 -4.41
CA LEU A 138 2.83 -31.56 -5.44
C LEU A 138 3.42 -32.67 -6.31
N PRO A 139 2.68 -33.76 -6.57
CA PRO A 139 3.11 -34.74 -7.54
C PRO A 139 3.14 -34.10 -8.94
N PRO A 140 4.14 -34.43 -9.79
CA PRO A 140 4.13 -34.03 -11.19
C PRO A 140 2.84 -34.52 -11.87
N SER A 141 2.29 -33.70 -12.77
CA SER A 141 1.09 -34.05 -13.54
C SER A 141 1.46 -34.50 -14.95
N ASP A 142 0.64 -35.41 -15.50
CA ASP A 142 0.67 -35.84 -16.91
C ASP A 142 -0.46 -35.15 -17.73
N SER A 143 -1.19 -34.22 -17.11
CA SER A 143 -2.13 -33.34 -17.82
C SER A 143 -1.37 -32.43 -18.79
N ASP A 144 -2.06 -31.91 -19.80
CA ASP A 144 -1.54 -30.92 -20.74
C ASP A 144 -2.57 -29.78 -20.77
N HIS A 145 -2.28 -28.72 -20.01
CA HIS A 145 -3.16 -27.55 -19.92
C HIS A 145 -2.74 -26.43 -20.86
N PHE A 146 -1.47 -26.38 -21.29
CA PHE A 146 -0.92 -25.26 -22.03
C PHE A 146 -0.10 -25.70 -23.24
N SER A 147 -0.41 -25.13 -24.40
CA SER A 147 0.27 -25.53 -25.65
C SER A 147 1.70 -25.00 -25.83
N ASP A 148 2.18 -24.12 -24.94
CA ASP A 148 3.48 -23.43 -25.08
C ASP A 148 4.52 -23.79 -24.01
N ASP A 149 4.25 -24.78 -23.16
CA ASP A 149 5.22 -25.36 -22.22
C ASP A 149 5.74 -26.73 -22.64
N ASP A 150 5.15 -27.36 -23.67
CA ASP A 150 5.63 -28.57 -24.35
C ASP A 150 7.16 -28.63 -24.48
N GLY A 151 7.77 -29.64 -23.84
CA GLY A 151 9.21 -29.89 -23.89
C GLY A 151 10.04 -29.04 -22.92
N SER A 152 9.38 -28.26 -22.05
CA SER A 152 10.01 -27.65 -20.88
C SER A 152 10.34 -28.72 -19.83
N GLU A 153 11.48 -28.60 -19.16
CA GLU A 153 11.78 -29.47 -18.00
C GLU A 153 10.85 -29.21 -16.80
N HIS A 154 10.06 -28.14 -16.87
CA HIS A 154 9.13 -27.70 -15.83
C HIS A 154 7.66 -28.05 -16.13
N GLU A 155 7.35 -28.59 -17.31
CA GLU A 155 5.99 -28.88 -17.82
C GLU A 155 5.12 -29.58 -16.77
N ALA A 156 5.56 -30.75 -16.28
CA ALA A 156 4.79 -31.51 -15.29
C ALA A 156 4.50 -30.75 -13.96
N ASN A 157 5.35 -29.77 -13.58
CA ASN A 157 5.09 -28.91 -12.42
C ASN A 157 4.12 -27.78 -12.77
N ILE A 158 4.19 -27.25 -13.99
CA ILE A 158 3.24 -26.25 -14.51
C ILE A 158 1.83 -26.85 -14.51
N ASP A 159 1.67 -28.06 -15.03
CA ASP A 159 0.38 -28.76 -15.06
C ASP A 159 -0.12 -29.14 -13.66
N ALA A 160 0.79 -29.51 -12.75
CA ALA A 160 0.43 -29.75 -11.35
C ALA A 160 -0.12 -28.49 -10.65
N LEU A 161 0.41 -27.31 -10.98
CA LEU A 161 -0.14 -26.03 -10.50
C LEU A 161 -1.52 -25.75 -11.13
N ALA A 162 -1.70 -26.06 -12.42
CA ALA A 162 -2.95 -25.84 -13.13
C ALA A 162 -4.07 -26.75 -12.60
N ASP A 163 -3.77 -28.03 -12.30
CA ASP A 163 -4.70 -28.98 -11.68
C ASP A 163 -5.24 -28.49 -10.32
N ARG A 164 -4.48 -27.62 -9.64
CA ARG A 164 -4.86 -27.02 -8.35
C ARG A 164 -5.43 -25.61 -8.47
N GLY A 165 -5.55 -25.07 -9.69
CA GLY A 165 -6.02 -23.71 -9.92
C GLY A 165 -5.04 -22.63 -9.44
N ILE A 166 -3.78 -22.98 -9.17
CA ILE A 166 -2.75 -22.02 -8.76
C ILE A 166 -2.38 -21.11 -9.94
N THR A 167 -2.29 -21.69 -11.14
CA THR A 167 -2.13 -20.96 -12.40
C THR A 167 -3.34 -21.10 -13.30
N THR A 168 -3.62 -20.06 -14.08
CA THR A 168 -4.71 -20.00 -15.06
C THR A 168 -4.21 -19.64 -16.47
N GLY A 169 -2.89 -19.64 -16.68
CA GLY A 169 -2.27 -19.20 -17.93
C GLY A 169 -1.98 -17.69 -17.99
N CYS A 170 -1.57 -17.22 -19.17
CA CYS A 170 -1.16 -15.84 -19.45
C CYS A 170 -1.98 -15.15 -20.55
N ASP A 171 -2.87 -15.87 -21.24
CA ASP A 171 -3.77 -15.35 -22.25
C ASP A 171 -5.24 -15.45 -21.83
N ALA A 172 -6.11 -14.76 -22.58
CA ALA A 172 -7.53 -14.66 -22.24
C ALA A 172 -8.25 -16.01 -22.35
N GLU A 173 -7.78 -16.87 -23.25
CA GLU A 173 -8.29 -18.22 -23.47
C GLU A 173 -7.79 -19.23 -22.44
N GLY A 174 -6.75 -18.89 -21.66
CA GLY A 174 -6.14 -19.79 -20.68
C GLY A 174 -5.40 -20.98 -21.31
N THR A 175 -4.91 -20.83 -22.54
CA THR A 175 -4.28 -21.90 -23.34
C THR A 175 -2.76 -21.81 -23.43
N ARG A 176 -2.19 -20.71 -22.92
CA ARG A 176 -0.74 -20.50 -22.86
C ARG A 176 -0.30 -20.19 -21.44
N TYR A 177 0.84 -20.73 -21.04
CA TYR A 177 1.50 -20.49 -19.77
C TYR A 177 2.51 -19.34 -19.81
N CYS A 178 3.13 -19.07 -20.97
CA CYS A 178 4.26 -18.15 -21.13
C CYS A 178 5.48 -18.50 -20.25
N PRO A 179 6.10 -19.69 -20.37
CA PRO A 179 7.16 -20.20 -19.48
C PRO A 179 8.31 -19.23 -19.19
N ARG A 180 8.76 -18.51 -20.22
CA ARG A 180 9.96 -17.66 -20.17
C ARG A 180 9.69 -16.21 -19.75
N ARG A 181 8.47 -15.86 -19.37
CA ARG A 181 8.18 -14.51 -18.88
C ARG A 181 8.66 -14.39 -17.44
N GLU A 182 9.29 -13.27 -17.11
CA GLU A 182 9.63 -12.91 -15.74
C GLU A 182 8.34 -12.65 -14.93
N VAL A 183 8.39 -12.96 -13.63
CA VAL A 183 7.24 -12.80 -12.74
C VAL A 183 7.35 -11.45 -12.01
N HIS A 184 6.35 -10.59 -12.20
CA HIS A 184 6.17 -9.39 -11.39
C HIS A 184 5.68 -9.75 -9.99
N ARG A 185 5.97 -8.87 -9.02
CA ARG A 185 5.63 -9.05 -7.61
C ARG A 185 4.12 -9.20 -7.39
N ASP A 186 3.30 -8.39 -8.08
CA ASP A 186 1.84 -8.47 -8.05
C ASP A 186 1.30 -9.85 -8.47
N ALA A 187 1.78 -10.37 -9.61
CA ALA A 187 1.42 -11.68 -10.09
C ALA A 187 1.90 -12.78 -9.13
N MET A 188 3.09 -12.64 -8.53
CA MET A 188 3.62 -13.58 -7.54
C MET A 188 2.68 -13.70 -6.32
N ALA A 189 2.13 -12.59 -5.82
CA ALA A 189 1.15 -12.63 -4.72
C ALA A 189 -0.06 -13.50 -5.06
N SER A 190 -0.58 -13.40 -6.29
CA SER A 190 -1.70 -14.26 -6.71
C SER A 190 -1.34 -15.73 -6.77
N PHE A 191 -0.13 -16.07 -7.19
CA PHE A 191 0.33 -17.47 -7.17
C PHE A 191 0.45 -18.00 -5.74
N LEU A 192 1.08 -17.22 -4.84
CA LEU A 192 1.28 -17.59 -3.44
C LEU A 192 -0.03 -17.67 -2.66
N ALA A 193 -0.94 -16.69 -2.81
CA ALA A 193 -2.25 -16.70 -2.17
C ALA A 193 -3.05 -17.96 -2.54
N ARG A 194 -3.11 -18.31 -3.83
CA ARG A 194 -3.79 -19.53 -4.29
C ARG A 194 -3.10 -20.81 -3.83
N ALA A 195 -1.76 -20.83 -3.87
CA ALA A 195 -0.95 -21.95 -3.38
C ALA A 195 -1.20 -22.25 -1.90
N LEU A 196 -1.36 -21.20 -1.08
CA LEU A 196 -1.61 -21.27 0.35
C LEU A 196 -3.11 -21.41 0.70
N GLY A 197 -4.00 -21.23 -0.29
CA GLY A 197 -5.44 -21.26 -0.08
C GLY A 197 -5.95 -20.09 0.77
N LEU A 198 -5.29 -18.93 0.69
CA LEU A 198 -5.67 -17.74 1.44
C LEU A 198 -6.97 -17.16 0.90
N GLU A 199 -7.81 -16.66 1.80
CA GLU A 199 -8.97 -15.85 1.43
C GLU A 199 -8.47 -14.46 1.05
N ALA A 200 -8.78 -14.02 -0.17
CA ALA A 200 -8.44 -12.70 -0.69
C ALA A 200 -9.69 -11.81 -0.57
N PRO A 201 -9.88 -11.09 0.55
CA PRO A 201 -11.03 -10.22 0.72
C PRO A 201 -11.00 -9.11 -0.33
N ASP A 202 -12.16 -8.69 -0.82
CA ASP A 202 -12.24 -7.50 -1.65
C ASP A 202 -11.88 -6.28 -0.77
N PRO A 203 -10.79 -5.55 -1.08
CA PRO A 203 -10.29 -4.43 -0.26
C PRO A 203 -11.28 -3.27 -0.18
N THR A 204 -12.35 -3.27 -0.99
CA THR A 204 -13.44 -2.29 -0.90
C THR A 204 -14.58 -2.71 0.02
N THR A 205 -14.51 -3.92 0.60
CA THR A 205 -15.58 -4.44 1.46
C THR A 205 -15.63 -3.72 2.80
N GLY A 206 -16.77 -3.12 3.11
CA GLY A 206 -17.01 -2.50 4.42
C GLY A 206 -17.02 -0.97 4.41
N HIS A 207 -16.68 -0.36 3.26
CA HIS A 207 -16.75 1.09 3.08
C HIS A 207 -18.11 1.52 2.53
N GLU A 208 -18.59 2.68 2.99
CA GLU A 208 -19.86 3.27 2.55
C GLU A 208 -19.68 4.16 1.32
N ARG A 209 -18.48 4.70 1.14
CA ARG A 209 -18.10 5.55 0.01
C ARG A 209 -16.67 5.23 -0.44
N VAL A 210 -16.45 5.25 -1.75
CA VAL A 210 -15.11 5.27 -2.34
C VAL A 210 -14.91 6.62 -3.02
N ILE A 211 -13.75 7.25 -2.77
CA ILE A 211 -13.27 8.45 -3.45
C ILE A 211 -11.95 8.08 -4.13
N THR A 212 -11.92 8.14 -5.45
CA THR A 212 -10.70 7.87 -6.21
C THR A 212 -9.83 9.13 -6.30
N TYR A 213 -8.52 8.98 -6.17
CA TYR A 213 -7.59 10.08 -6.35
C TYR A 213 -6.40 9.68 -7.24
N SER A 214 -5.86 10.65 -7.97
CA SER A 214 -4.63 10.49 -8.74
C SER A 214 -3.56 11.47 -8.27
N LEU A 215 -2.30 11.17 -8.58
CA LEU A 215 -1.16 11.99 -8.22
C LEU A 215 -0.42 12.45 -9.48
N GLY A 216 -0.01 13.72 -9.50
CA GLY A 216 0.76 14.28 -10.60
C GLY A 216 1.77 15.34 -10.16
N THR A 217 2.59 15.78 -11.09
CA THR A 217 3.45 16.96 -10.91
C THR A 217 3.17 18.00 -11.97
N GLU A 218 3.39 19.27 -11.63
CA GLU A 218 3.05 20.36 -12.52
C GLU A 218 3.99 21.56 -12.39
N GLY A 219 4.35 22.18 -13.51
CA GLY A 219 5.31 23.29 -13.52
C GLY A 219 6.77 22.88 -13.28
N ALA A 220 7.05 21.58 -13.22
CA ALA A 220 8.37 21.00 -12.95
C ALA A 220 8.91 21.35 -11.54
N PRO A 221 8.19 20.94 -10.47
CA PRO A 221 8.61 21.20 -9.08
C PRO A 221 10.01 20.62 -8.81
N ASP A 222 10.85 21.39 -8.11
CA ASP A 222 12.27 21.07 -7.89
C ASP A 222 12.72 21.10 -6.42
N ARG A 223 11.82 21.41 -5.49
CA ARG A 223 12.09 21.53 -4.05
C ARG A 223 11.67 20.29 -3.28
N GLY A 224 10.43 19.87 -3.48
CA GLY A 224 9.83 18.71 -2.83
C GLY A 224 10.24 17.40 -3.49
N SER A 225 10.26 16.33 -2.70
CA SER A 225 10.40 14.98 -3.25
C SER A 225 9.04 14.43 -3.64
N VAL A 226 8.85 14.06 -4.91
CA VAL A 226 7.63 13.40 -5.40
C VAL A 226 7.32 12.13 -4.60
N ALA A 227 8.36 11.38 -4.20
CA ALA A 227 8.18 10.19 -3.38
C ALA A 227 7.64 10.54 -1.97
N VAL A 228 8.17 11.58 -1.34
CA VAL A 228 7.66 12.07 -0.05
C VAL A 228 6.24 12.61 -0.21
N PHE A 229 5.98 13.39 -1.26
CA PHE A 229 4.66 13.92 -1.57
C PHE A 229 3.61 12.83 -1.67
N SER A 230 3.84 11.82 -2.50
CA SER A 230 2.96 10.66 -2.64
C SER A 230 2.67 10.00 -1.30
N THR A 231 3.72 9.61 -0.55
CA THR A 231 3.55 9.02 0.79
C THR A 231 2.71 9.91 1.72
N ARG A 232 2.93 11.23 1.71
CA ARG A 232 2.19 12.15 2.59
C ARG A 232 0.74 12.31 2.18
N VAL A 233 0.42 12.26 0.88
CA VAL A 233 -0.97 12.26 0.41
C VAL A 233 -1.69 11.04 0.92
N HIS A 234 -1.10 9.85 0.75
CA HIS A 234 -1.71 8.63 1.26
C HIS A 234 -1.91 8.68 2.76
N GLN A 235 -0.90 9.09 3.53
CA GLN A 235 -1.01 9.21 4.98
C GLN A 235 -2.07 10.22 5.44
N ALA A 236 -2.25 11.33 4.72
CA ALA A 236 -3.25 12.33 5.07
C ALA A 236 -4.67 11.85 4.79
N LEU A 237 -4.91 11.28 3.60
CA LEU A 237 -6.23 10.81 3.19
C LEU A 237 -6.70 9.60 4.01
N HIS A 238 -5.77 8.71 4.37
CA HIS A 238 -6.07 7.44 5.02
C HIS A 238 -5.86 7.43 6.53
N GLY A 239 -5.28 8.47 7.12
CA GLY A 239 -5.05 8.48 8.57
C GLY A 239 -6.35 8.49 9.36
N ASP A 240 -6.43 7.75 10.47
CA ASP A 240 -7.62 7.62 11.34
C ASP A 240 -8.21 8.97 11.80
N GLY A 241 -7.34 9.99 11.91
CA GLY A 241 -7.69 11.36 12.27
C GLY A 241 -8.17 12.23 11.10
N GLY A 242 -8.02 11.76 9.87
CA GLY A 242 -8.30 12.46 8.63
C GLY A 242 -9.74 12.29 8.14
N TRP A 243 -9.89 12.44 6.82
CA TRP A 243 -11.17 12.47 6.14
C TRP A 243 -11.73 11.08 5.78
N SER A 244 -11.05 9.98 6.14
CA SER A 244 -11.58 8.62 5.95
C SER A 244 -12.83 8.32 6.80
N ILE A 245 -13.11 9.16 7.81
CA ILE A 245 -14.25 9.03 8.73
C ILE A 245 -14.36 7.62 9.31
N GLN A 246 -13.33 7.20 10.05
CA GLN A 246 -13.24 5.84 10.61
C GLN A 246 -13.42 4.79 9.51
N ASP A 247 -12.79 5.08 8.37
CA ASP A 247 -12.77 4.25 7.18
C ASP A 247 -14.12 4.00 6.52
N ARG A 248 -15.14 4.78 6.84
CA ARG A 248 -16.41 4.75 6.09
C ARG A 248 -16.24 5.33 4.69
N ILE A 249 -15.27 6.23 4.51
CA ILE A 249 -14.80 6.73 3.22
C ILE A 249 -13.45 6.08 2.93
N LEU A 250 -13.40 5.24 1.90
CA LEU A 250 -12.16 4.71 1.33
C LEU A 250 -11.63 5.67 0.29
N TYR A 251 -10.37 6.07 0.41
CA TYR A 251 -9.65 6.72 -0.68
C TYR A 251 -8.95 5.63 -1.51
N ARG A 252 -8.98 5.74 -2.84
CA ARG A 252 -8.33 4.75 -3.71
C ARG A 252 -7.47 5.42 -4.76
N PHE A 253 -6.19 5.05 -4.82
CA PHE A 253 -5.33 5.55 -5.88
C PHE A 253 -5.77 4.96 -7.24
N VAL A 254 -5.81 5.82 -8.27
CA VAL A 254 -5.96 5.42 -9.66
C VAL A 254 -4.99 6.22 -10.53
N GLU A 255 -4.47 5.61 -11.60
CA GLU A 255 -3.54 6.31 -12.50
C GLU A 255 -4.21 7.47 -13.25
N GLU A 256 -5.47 7.31 -13.66
CA GLU A 256 -6.23 8.31 -14.41
C GLU A 256 -7.73 8.22 -14.11
N GLY A 257 -8.47 9.31 -14.34
CA GLY A 257 -9.94 9.33 -14.23
C GLY A 257 -10.46 9.31 -12.79
N SER A 258 -9.70 9.88 -11.86
CA SER A 258 -10.05 10.02 -10.44
C SER A 258 -11.15 11.06 -10.17
N ASP A 259 -11.79 10.94 -9.01
CA ASP A 259 -12.71 11.95 -8.46
C ASP A 259 -11.97 13.22 -8.03
N VAL A 260 -10.71 13.11 -7.58
CA VAL A 260 -9.84 14.25 -7.24
C VAL A 260 -8.42 14.05 -7.77
N ASN A 261 -7.85 15.06 -8.41
CA ASN A 261 -6.46 15.03 -8.86
C ASN A 261 -5.60 15.85 -7.89
N ILE A 262 -4.49 15.29 -7.41
CA ILE A 262 -3.63 15.94 -6.43
C ILE A 262 -2.24 16.15 -7.04
N TRP A 263 -1.85 17.40 -7.20
CA TRP A 263 -0.66 17.82 -7.91
C TRP A 263 0.37 18.38 -6.94
N LEU A 264 1.63 17.94 -7.06
CA LEU A 264 2.76 18.72 -6.54
C LEU A 264 3.14 19.76 -7.60
N THR A 265 3.01 21.02 -7.26
CA THR A 265 2.99 22.11 -8.23
C THR A 265 4.05 23.16 -7.88
N ASP A 266 4.88 23.50 -8.86
CA ASP A 266 5.79 24.65 -8.82
C ASP A 266 5.03 25.92 -8.41
N ASP A 267 5.65 26.81 -7.65
CA ASP A 267 4.99 27.95 -7.01
C ASP A 267 4.33 28.89 -8.02
N ASP A 268 5.03 29.29 -9.08
CA ASP A 268 4.46 30.12 -10.16
C ASP A 268 3.29 29.40 -10.85
N ALA A 269 3.39 28.09 -11.02
CA ALA A 269 2.35 27.29 -11.68
C ALA A 269 1.06 27.17 -10.83
N VAL A 270 1.11 27.36 -9.51
CA VAL A 270 -0.08 27.38 -8.65
C VAL A 270 -0.91 28.66 -8.88
N GLY A 271 -0.27 29.83 -8.95
CA GLY A 271 -0.98 31.09 -9.18
C GLY A 271 -1.67 31.15 -10.54
N ASP A 272 -1.11 30.47 -11.54
CA ASP A 272 -1.67 30.39 -12.90
C ASP A 272 -2.94 29.52 -13.01
N ARG A 273 -3.26 28.69 -12.01
CA ARG A 273 -4.38 27.73 -12.06
C ARG A 273 -5.74 28.41 -12.18
N HIS A 274 -5.96 29.40 -11.33
CA HIS A 274 -7.23 30.08 -11.21
C HIS A 274 -7.04 31.42 -10.50
N ALA A 275 -7.92 32.39 -10.76
CA ALA A 275 -7.81 33.75 -10.21
C ALA A 275 -7.91 33.84 -8.68
N VAL A 276 -8.30 32.75 -8.00
CA VAL A 276 -8.36 32.66 -6.53
C VAL A 276 -7.07 32.10 -5.92
N CYS A 277 -6.23 31.46 -6.73
CA CYS A 277 -4.96 30.90 -6.31
C CYS A 277 -3.86 31.97 -6.32
N SER A 278 -2.76 31.68 -5.64
CA SER A 278 -1.58 32.54 -5.56
C SER A 278 -0.32 31.70 -5.55
N ASP A 279 0.79 32.29 -6.01
CA ASP A 279 2.11 31.66 -6.01
C ASP A 279 2.58 31.28 -4.59
N ASP A 280 2.04 31.94 -3.57
CA ASP A 280 2.46 31.77 -2.19
C ASP A 280 1.87 30.54 -1.49
N TRP A 281 0.77 29.93 -1.96
CA TRP A 281 0.00 28.96 -1.17
C TRP A 281 -0.58 27.83 -2.02
N SER A 282 -0.82 26.67 -1.40
CA SER A 282 -1.63 25.61 -2.00
C SER A 282 -3.04 26.10 -2.32
N CYS A 283 -3.69 25.45 -3.27
CA CYS A 283 -5.00 25.87 -3.76
C CYS A 283 -5.81 24.68 -4.25
N THR A 284 -7.11 24.70 -4.02
CA THR A 284 -8.05 23.73 -4.56
C THR A 284 -9.04 24.42 -5.49
N VAL A 285 -9.27 23.85 -6.68
CA VAL A 285 -10.18 24.39 -7.70
C VAL A 285 -10.99 23.24 -8.30
N GLY A 286 -12.26 23.14 -7.92
CA GLY A 286 -13.10 22.02 -8.35
C GLY A 286 -12.53 20.69 -7.85
N ASP A 287 -12.21 19.80 -8.79
CA ASP A 287 -11.70 18.45 -8.52
C ASP A 287 -10.16 18.40 -8.50
N ASP A 288 -9.47 19.54 -8.58
CA ASP A 288 -8.01 19.62 -8.61
C ASP A 288 -7.45 20.28 -7.33
N ILE A 289 -6.54 19.59 -6.66
CA ILE A 289 -5.76 20.06 -5.51
C ILE A 289 -4.33 20.33 -5.97
N TYR A 290 -3.85 21.56 -5.78
CA TYR A 290 -2.50 21.98 -6.11
C TYR A 290 -1.71 22.25 -4.83
N ILE A 291 -0.76 21.39 -4.52
CA ILE A 291 0.14 21.52 -3.38
C ILE A 291 1.37 22.31 -3.82
N ASN A 292 1.57 23.47 -3.20
CA ASN A 292 2.70 24.36 -3.48
C ASN A 292 4.03 23.71 -3.05
N ASP A 293 4.92 23.47 -4.01
CA ASP A 293 6.18 22.73 -3.82
C ASP A 293 7.16 23.41 -2.86
N GLU A 294 7.30 24.73 -2.94
CA GLU A 294 8.20 25.50 -2.07
C GLU A 294 7.80 25.35 -0.60
N ASN A 295 6.53 25.56 -0.27
CA ASN A 295 6.08 25.41 1.11
C ASN A 295 6.06 23.95 1.56
N PHE A 296 5.78 23.01 0.65
CA PHE A 296 5.78 21.58 0.97
C PHE A 296 7.17 21.08 1.38
N ALA A 297 8.22 21.64 0.78
CA ALA A 297 9.61 21.39 1.15
C ALA A 297 10.06 22.24 2.35
N ASN A 298 9.63 23.51 2.40
CA ASN A 298 10.07 24.51 3.37
C ASN A 298 8.85 25.14 4.08
N PRO A 299 8.34 24.51 5.17
CA PRO A 299 7.18 25.02 5.86
C PRO A 299 7.32 26.47 6.35
N PRO A 300 6.22 27.24 6.38
CA PRO A 300 6.18 28.60 6.93
C PRO A 300 6.72 28.65 8.37
N ALA A 301 7.22 29.82 8.77
CA ALA A 301 7.93 30.01 10.05
C ALA A 301 7.20 29.46 11.30
N HIS A 302 5.87 29.55 11.36
CA HIS A 302 5.05 29.07 12.49
C HIS A 302 4.85 27.55 12.53
N TRP A 303 5.37 26.82 11.53
CA TRP A 303 5.44 25.35 11.50
C TRP A 303 6.88 24.82 11.67
N GLN A 304 7.89 25.70 11.68
CA GLN A 304 9.30 25.29 11.70
C GLN A 304 9.78 24.70 13.03
N ASP A 305 8.99 24.83 14.11
CA ASP A 305 9.25 24.15 15.39
C ASP A 305 8.72 22.72 15.44
N ARG A 306 8.07 22.25 14.37
CA ARG A 306 7.50 20.91 14.22
C ARG A 306 8.20 20.09 13.15
N ASP A 307 7.85 18.82 13.09
CA ASP A 307 8.30 17.94 12.01
C ASP A 307 7.71 18.43 10.68
N VAL A 308 8.53 18.50 9.63
CA VAL A 308 8.07 18.91 8.29
C VAL A 308 6.92 18.03 7.80
N SER A 309 6.91 16.75 8.18
CA SER A 309 5.81 15.83 7.85
C SER A 309 4.46 16.23 8.45
N ASP A 310 4.44 16.94 9.57
CA ASP A 310 3.20 17.46 10.15
C ASP A 310 2.59 18.52 9.24
N TYR A 311 3.40 19.48 8.77
CA TYR A 311 2.95 20.50 7.82
C TYR A 311 2.49 19.87 6.50
N GLN A 312 3.25 18.92 5.97
CA GLN A 312 2.92 18.23 4.72
C GLN A 312 1.55 17.54 4.78
N ARG A 313 1.27 16.80 5.85
CA ARG A 313 -0.05 16.17 6.05
C ARG A 313 -1.15 17.19 6.27
N TYR A 314 -0.86 18.25 7.04
CA TYR A 314 -1.80 19.33 7.32
C TYR A 314 -2.26 20.01 6.04
N VAL A 315 -1.33 20.46 5.17
CA VAL A 315 -1.69 21.21 3.98
C VAL A 315 -2.50 20.34 3.00
N ILE A 316 -2.20 19.05 2.93
CA ILE A 316 -2.99 18.10 2.15
C ILE A 316 -4.40 17.95 2.74
N ASN A 317 -4.53 17.81 4.06
CA ASN A 317 -5.84 17.76 4.72
C ASN A 317 -6.65 19.05 4.51
N HIS A 318 -6.00 20.21 4.51
CA HIS A 318 -6.63 21.50 4.24
C HIS A 318 -7.22 21.56 2.83
N GLU A 319 -6.40 21.27 1.81
CA GLU A 319 -6.88 21.29 0.43
C GLU A 319 -7.92 20.19 0.15
N ALA A 320 -7.74 18.99 0.72
CA ALA A 320 -8.74 17.92 0.65
C ALA A 320 -10.08 18.34 1.27
N GLY A 321 -10.05 19.14 2.34
CA GLY A 321 -11.26 19.70 2.91
C GLY A 321 -12.00 20.60 1.91
N HIS A 322 -11.28 21.46 1.17
CA HIS A 322 -11.90 22.27 0.11
C HIS A 322 -12.61 21.43 -0.95
N PHE A 323 -11.98 20.35 -1.42
CA PHE A 323 -12.61 19.39 -2.33
C PHE A 323 -13.88 18.76 -1.72
N LEU A 324 -13.86 18.44 -0.43
CA LEU A 324 -15.00 17.91 0.32
C LEU A 324 -16.09 18.97 0.61
N ASN A 325 -16.11 20.08 -0.15
CA ASN A 325 -17.09 21.16 -0.12
C ASN A 325 -17.00 22.06 1.13
N PHE A 326 -15.78 22.26 1.65
CA PHE A 326 -15.52 23.25 2.70
C PHE A 326 -15.32 24.67 2.14
N ASP A 327 -15.20 24.87 0.84
CA ASP A 327 -15.13 26.19 0.21
C ASP A 327 -16.40 27.05 0.43
N GLN A 328 -17.57 26.42 0.54
CA GLN A 328 -18.85 27.13 0.77
C GLN A 328 -19.24 27.30 2.24
N ARG A 329 -18.51 26.70 3.21
CA ARG A 329 -18.97 26.59 4.61
C ARG A 329 -17.93 26.92 5.72
N SER A 330 -16.65 27.22 5.41
CA SER A 330 -15.61 26.76 6.37
C SER A 330 -14.44 27.63 6.74
N HIS A 331 -14.18 28.72 6.03
CA HIS A 331 -13.40 29.77 6.68
C HIS A 331 -14.37 30.46 7.65
N TYR A 332 -14.49 29.94 8.87
CA TYR A 332 -15.22 30.59 9.95
C TYR A 332 -14.98 32.10 9.89
N ASN A 333 -16.07 32.87 9.89
CA ASN A 333 -15.99 34.33 9.85
C ASN A 333 -15.27 34.92 11.06
N ASP A 334 -15.02 34.12 12.10
CA ASP A 334 -14.15 34.47 13.22
C ASP A 334 -12.76 33.81 13.06
N PRO A 335 -11.76 34.53 12.54
CA PRO A 335 -10.40 34.02 12.42
C PRO A 335 -9.75 33.71 13.77
N ALA A 336 -10.32 34.17 14.90
CA ALA A 336 -9.77 33.98 16.24
C ALA A 336 -10.29 32.74 16.98
N TRP A 337 -11.14 31.94 16.35
CA TRP A 337 -11.72 30.77 17.01
C TRP A 337 -10.77 29.57 17.02
N CYS A 338 -10.53 29.02 18.21
CA CYS A 338 -9.89 27.72 18.41
C CYS A 338 -10.90 26.77 19.06
N ALA A 339 -10.70 25.47 18.86
CA ALA A 339 -11.45 24.46 19.59
C ALA A 339 -11.25 24.58 21.11
N PRO A 340 -12.15 24.03 21.94
CA PRO A 340 -12.03 24.09 23.40
C PRO A 340 -10.71 23.55 23.97
N ASP A 341 -10.02 22.68 23.24
CA ASP A 341 -8.70 22.14 23.58
C ASP A 341 -7.52 23.00 23.06
N GLY A 342 -7.82 24.15 22.45
CA GLY A 342 -6.86 25.12 21.92
C GLY A 342 -6.35 24.83 20.51
N ARG A 343 -6.76 23.73 19.87
CA ARG A 343 -6.35 23.42 18.50
C ARG A 343 -7.05 24.31 17.49
N ALA A 344 -6.32 24.69 16.45
CA ALA A 344 -6.91 25.35 15.30
C ALA A 344 -7.66 24.32 14.42
N PRO A 345 -8.81 24.66 13.84
CA PRO A 345 -9.46 23.86 12.80
C PRO A 345 -8.57 23.72 11.57
N VAL A 346 -8.55 22.57 10.92
CA VAL A 346 -7.72 22.38 9.72
C VAL A 346 -8.09 23.39 8.64
N MET A 347 -9.38 23.64 8.44
CA MET A 347 -9.87 24.57 7.42
C MET A 347 -9.75 26.05 7.79
N MET A 348 -9.35 26.35 9.03
CA MET A 348 -9.04 27.73 9.47
C MET A 348 -7.55 28.03 9.45
N GLN A 349 -6.72 27.01 9.48
CA GLN A 349 -5.30 27.15 9.28
C GLN A 349 -5.11 27.28 7.78
N GLN A 350 -5.12 28.50 7.23
CA GLN A 350 -4.40 28.72 5.97
C GLN A 350 -2.94 28.89 6.36
N SER A 351 -1.99 28.43 5.53
CA SER A 351 -0.54 28.59 5.76
C SER A 351 -0.06 30.05 5.91
N LYS A 352 -1.00 31.02 5.95
CA LYS A 352 -0.86 32.44 6.22
C LYS A 352 -0.55 32.72 7.71
N PRO A 353 0.59 33.37 8.02
CA PRO A 353 0.97 33.74 9.38
C PRO A 353 -0.10 34.54 10.14
N SER A 354 -0.84 35.44 9.46
CA SER A 354 -1.86 36.29 10.09
C SER A 354 -3.04 35.54 10.67
N VAL A 355 -3.31 34.32 10.18
CA VAL A 355 -4.43 33.50 10.66
C VAL A 355 -4.03 32.68 11.88
N MET A 356 -2.74 32.35 12.03
CA MET A 356 -2.19 31.55 13.13
C MET A 356 -1.63 32.40 14.27
N ASP A 357 -0.83 33.41 13.97
CA ASP A 357 -0.02 34.15 14.94
C ASP A 357 -0.85 35.13 15.79
N GLY A 358 -2.05 35.51 15.33
CA GLY A 358 -2.90 36.50 15.98
C GLY A 358 -3.79 35.96 17.10
N ASN A 359 -4.00 34.64 17.16
CA ASN A 359 -5.20 34.07 17.79
C ASN A 359 -4.93 33.11 18.95
N GLY A 360 -3.66 32.70 19.17
CA GLY A 360 -3.26 31.83 20.27
C GLY A 360 -3.67 30.36 20.12
N CYS A 361 -4.17 29.97 18.94
CA CYS A 361 -4.44 28.57 18.61
C CYS A 361 -3.13 27.80 18.41
N VAL A 362 -3.18 26.50 18.70
CA VAL A 362 -2.08 25.57 18.46
C VAL A 362 -2.26 24.93 17.07
N PRO A 363 -1.22 24.89 16.21
CA PRO A 363 -1.31 24.22 14.92
C PRO A 363 -1.74 22.76 15.04
N ASN A 364 -2.53 22.29 14.09
CA ASN A 364 -3.22 21.00 14.13
C ASN A 364 -3.26 20.38 12.73
N VAL A 365 -2.87 19.11 12.66
CA VAL A 365 -2.69 18.38 11.38
C VAL A 365 -3.98 17.76 10.89
N TRP A 366 -4.86 17.38 11.80
CA TRP A 366 -6.00 16.51 11.53
C TRP A 366 -7.32 17.25 11.72
N PRO A 367 -8.32 17.05 10.85
CA PRO A 367 -9.61 17.69 11.00
C PRO A 367 -10.21 17.40 12.38
N LEU A 368 -10.83 18.43 12.96
CA LEU A 368 -11.50 18.31 14.24
C LEU A 368 -12.81 17.53 14.10
N GLY A 369 -13.37 17.08 15.23
CA GLY A 369 -14.61 16.28 15.23
C GLY A 369 -15.73 16.93 14.43
N PHE A 370 -16.03 18.20 14.69
CA PHE A 370 -17.07 18.92 13.95
C PHE A 370 -16.77 19.09 12.46
N GLU A 371 -15.50 19.22 12.06
CA GLU A 371 -15.11 19.26 10.63
C GLU A 371 -15.42 17.89 9.99
N ARG A 372 -15.09 16.80 10.68
CA ARG A 372 -15.40 15.45 10.22
C ARG A 372 -16.90 15.18 10.14
N ASP A 373 -17.67 15.66 11.12
CA ASP A 373 -19.13 15.52 11.15
C ASP A 373 -19.79 16.20 9.93
N CYS A 374 -19.24 17.33 9.47
CA CYS A 374 -19.73 17.99 8.25
C CYS A 374 -19.46 17.20 6.97
N VAL A 375 -18.30 16.55 6.85
CA VAL A 375 -18.03 15.62 5.74
C VAL A 375 -18.98 14.42 5.82
N GLU A 376 -19.17 13.88 7.02
CA GLU A 376 -20.07 12.76 7.27
C GLU A 376 -21.49 13.07 6.79
N GLU A 377 -22.05 14.23 7.15
CA GLU A 377 -23.38 14.67 6.73
C GLU A 377 -23.49 14.85 5.21
N ALA A 378 -22.46 15.40 4.57
CA ALA A 378 -22.50 15.73 3.15
C ALA A 378 -22.27 14.52 2.22
N TRP A 379 -21.42 13.56 2.63
CA TRP A 379 -20.91 12.52 1.74
C TRP A 379 -21.39 11.10 2.06
N LEU A 380 -21.92 10.84 3.26
CA LEU A 380 -22.37 9.52 3.67
C LEU A 380 -23.91 9.41 3.70
N PRO A 381 -24.49 8.36 3.08
CA PRO A 381 -25.91 8.33 2.72
C PRO A 381 -26.92 8.11 3.87
N ASP A 382 -26.48 7.86 5.11
CA ASP A 382 -27.36 7.46 6.23
C ASP A 382 -27.08 8.21 7.55
N THR A 383 -26.59 9.44 7.47
CA THR A 383 -26.38 10.30 8.64
C THR A 383 -27.71 10.87 9.15
N THR A 384 -28.20 10.32 10.26
CA THR A 384 -29.37 10.88 11.00
C THR A 384 -29.00 12.10 11.84
N THR A 385 -27.72 12.43 11.93
CA THR A 385 -27.15 13.59 12.58
C THR A 385 -27.10 14.75 11.60
N GLN A 386 -28.08 15.66 11.66
CA GLN A 386 -27.84 17.04 11.24
C GLN A 386 -26.89 17.64 12.27
N SER A 387 -25.67 17.97 11.84
CA SER A 387 -24.74 18.71 12.69
C SER A 387 -25.26 20.14 12.84
N GLU A 388 -25.66 20.54 14.05
CA GLU A 388 -25.97 21.95 14.37
C GLU A 388 -24.72 22.86 14.28
N GLU A 389 -23.54 22.28 14.03
CA GLU A 389 -22.22 22.93 14.07
C GLU A 389 -21.56 23.09 12.70
N CYS A 390 -22.19 22.64 11.59
CA CYS A 390 -21.73 23.03 10.26
C CYS A 390 -22.22 24.45 9.97
N PRO A 391 -21.36 25.48 10.03
CA PRO A 391 -21.81 26.85 9.82
C PRO A 391 -22.34 26.98 8.38
N GLU A 392 -23.52 27.57 8.24
CA GLU A 392 -24.04 28.01 6.94
C GLU A 392 -23.28 29.23 6.40
#